data_AF-A0A848KTM2-F1
#
_entry.id   AF-A0A848KTM2-F1
#
_cell.length_a   1.000
_cell.length_b   1.000
_cell.length_c   1.000
_cell.angle_alpha   90.00
_cell.angle_beta   90.00
_cell.angle_gamma   90.00
#
_symmetry.space_group_name_H-M   'P 1'
#
loop_
_entity.id
_entity.type
_entity.pdbx_description
1 polymer ?
#
loop_
_entity_poly.entity_id
_entity_poly.type
_entity_poly.pdbx_seq_one_letter_code
_entity_poly.pdbx_strand_id
1 'polypeptide(L)' 'MPIESGRYCEHCTDADGNLQDFDTRFAAMVGWQQRRHPNESQSVIEEQTRAYMATMPAWRGHPRLG' A
#
# COMPACT_ATOMS: atom_id res chain seq x y z
N MET A 1 -18.28 10.01 -6.20
CA MET A 1 -18.14 8.80 -7.02
C MET A 1 -18.96 7.70 -6.35
N PRO A 2 -19.92 7.06 -7.05
CA PRO A 2 -20.96 6.20 -6.45
C PRO A 2 -20.40 4.89 -5.87
N ILE A 3 -21.20 4.29 -4.98
CA ILE A 3 -20.90 3.15 -4.09
C ILE A 3 -20.91 1.82 -4.87
N GLU A 4 -20.11 1.72 -5.93
CA GLU A 4 -19.79 0.47 -6.65
C GLU A 4 -18.29 0.16 -6.54
N SER A 5 -17.60 0.76 -5.57
CA SER A 5 -16.20 0.49 -5.29
C SER A 5 -16.10 -0.95 -4.79
N GLY A 6 -15.42 -1.83 -5.53
CA GLY A 6 -15.26 -3.25 -5.20
C GLY A 6 -14.64 -3.49 -3.81
N ARG A 7 -14.31 -4.75 -3.49
CA ARG A 7 -13.74 -5.13 -2.17
C ARG A 7 -12.51 -4.28 -1.76
N TYR A 8 -11.84 -3.63 -2.71
CA TYR A 8 -10.63 -2.85 -2.52
C TYR A 8 -10.76 -1.43 -3.07
N CYS A 9 -9.93 -0.51 -2.56
CA CYS A 9 -9.88 0.87 -3.04
C CYS A 9 -9.35 0.97 -4.49
N GLU A 10 -9.69 2.02 -5.24
CA GLU A 10 -9.21 2.20 -6.63
C GLU A 10 -7.69 2.22 -6.75
N HIS A 11 -6.98 2.67 -5.71
CA HIS A 11 -5.52 2.68 -5.67
C HIS A 11 -4.93 1.33 -5.26
N CYS A 12 -5.76 0.43 -4.74
CA CYS A 12 -5.39 -0.88 -4.25
C CYS A 12 -5.47 -1.93 -5.37
N THR A 13 -6.16 -1.63 -6.48
CA THR A 13 -6.42 -2.57 -7.56
C THR A 13 -5.58 -2.30 -8.80
N ASP A 14 -5.37 -3.32 -9.63
CA ASP A 14 -4.82 -3.20 -10.98
C ASP A 14 -5.89 -2.71 -11.98
N ALA A 15 -5.53 -2.70 -13.27
CA ALA A 15 -6.42 -2.27 -14.35
C ALA A 15 -7.66 -3.16 -14.53
N ASP A 16 -7.60 -4.41 -14.05
CA ASP A 16 -8.67 -5.40 -14.13
C ASP A 16 -9.51 -5.42 -12.84
N GLY A 17 -9.16 -4.60 -11.84
CA GLY A 17 -9.88 -4.51 -10.56
C GLY A 17 -9.45 -5.55 -9.51
N ASN A 18 -8.38 -6.32 -9.77
CA ASN A 18 -7.83 -7.25 -8.79
C ASN A 18 -6.90 -6.53 -7.82
N LEU A 19 -6.80 -7.00 -6.58
CA LEU A 19 -5.82 -6.46 -5.64
C LEU A 19 -4.40 -6.58 -6.23
N GLN A 20 -3.67 -5.47 -6.28
CA GLN A 20 -2.25 -5.47 -6.68
C GLN A 20 -1.46 -6.43 -5.79
N ASP A 21 -0.38 -7.03 -6.32
CA ASP A 21 0.53 -7.80 -5.48
C ASP A 21 1.24 -6.91 -4.43
N PHE A 22 1.78 -7.55 -3.39
CA PHE A 22 2.35 -6.84 -2.25
C PHE A 22 3.49 -5.91 -2.66
N ASP A 23 4.39 -6.36 -3.54
CA ASP A 23 5.57 -5.61 -3.94
C ASP A 23 5.19 -4.37 -4.76
N THR A 24 4.27 -4.54 -5.72
CA THR A 24 3.72 -3.43 -6.50
C THR A 24 3.05 -2.40 -5.59
N ARG A 25 2.19 -2.85 -4.67
CA ARG A 25 1.48 -1.94 -3.77
C ARG A 25 2.42 -1.24 -2.80
N PHE A 26 3.38 -1.97 -2.25
CA PHE A 26 4.39 -1.44 -1.34
C PHE A 26 5.23 -0.35 -2.02
N ALA A 27 5.75 -0.61 -3.23
CA ALA A 27 6.55 0.35 -3.98
C ALA A 27 5.76 1.63 -4.32
N ALA A 28 4.50 1.49 -4.72
CA ALA A 28 3.63 2.64 -5.00
C ALA A 28 3.41 3.51 -3.76
N MET A 29 3.21 2.88 -2.59
CA MET A 29 3.01 3.59 -1.32
C MET A 29 4.28 4.27 -0.81
N VAL A 30 5.44 3.61 -0.92
CA VAL A 30 6.75 4.21 -0.61
C VAL A 30 6.98 5.44 -1.49
N GLY A 31 6.77 5.33 -2.80
CA GLY A 31 6.94 6.46 -3.71
C GLY A 31 5.99 7.63 -3.41
N TRP A 32 4.77 7.35 -2.97
CA TRP A 32 3.84 8.38 -2.53
C TRP A 32 4.28 9.04 -1.22
N GLN A 33 4.73 8.27 -0.22
CA GLN A 33 5.23 8.81 1.04
C GLN A 33 6.50 9.65 0.84
N GLN A 34 7.44 9.20 -0.01
CA GLN A 34 8.64 9.97 -0.37
C GLN A 34 8.32 11.35 -0.93
N ARG A 35 7.30 11.45 -1.79
CA ARG A 35 6.86 12.75 -2.33
C ARG A 35 6.27 13.67 -1.26
N ARG A 36 5.63 13.11 -0.23
CA ARG A 36 5.04 13.87 0.88
C ARG A 36 6.07 14.22 1.97
N HIS A 37 7.09 13.40 2.12
CA HIS A 37 8.12 13.48 3.17
C HIS A 37 9.53 13.47 2.56
N PRO A 38 9.91 14.47 1.74
CA PRO A 38 11.16 14.45 0.98
C PRO A 38 12.43 14.47 1.84
N ASN A 39 12.32 14.86 3.11
CA ASN A 39 13.43 14.91 4.06
C ASN A 39 13.53 13.65 4.94
N GLU A 40 12.58 12.72 4.84
CA GLU A 40 12.64 11.46 5.58
C GLU A 40 13.51 10.44 4.85
N SER A 41 14.24 9.65 5.62
CA SER A 41 15.07 8.59 5.04
C SER A 41 14.20 7.48 4.43
N GLN A 42 14.71 6.83 3.38
CA GLN A 42 14.02 5.72 2.73
C GLN A 42 13.63 4.60 3.71
N SER A 43 14.52 4.25 4.64
CA SER A 43 14.25 3.19 5.63
C SER A 43 13.05 3.51 6.52
N VAL A 44 12.91 4.77 6.94
CA VAL A 44 11.79 5.23 7.78
C VAL A 44 10.48 5.18 7.00
N ILE A 45 10.49 5.65 5.75
CA ILE A 45 9.32 5.60 4.87
C ILE A 45 8.86 4.16 4.63
N GLU A 46 9.81 3.26 4.37
CA GLU A 46 9.51 1.85 4.16
C GLU A 46 8.94 1.18 5.41
N GLU A 47 9.46 1.51 6.60
CA GLU A 47 8.94 1.00 7.86
C GLU A 47 7.52 1.51 8.16
N GLN A 48 7.29 2.81 8.02
CA GLN A 48 5.95 3.39 8.14
C GLN A 48 4.97 2.78 7.14
N THR A 49 5.43 2.52 5.90
CA THR A 49 4.62 1.88 4.87
C THR A 49 4.26 0.44 5.27
N ARG A 50 5.22 -0.35 5.78
CA ARG A 50 4.94 -1.71 6.31
C ARG A 50 3.94 -1.66 7.46
N ALA A 51 4.15 -0.78 8.44
CA ALA A 51 3.27 -0.64 9.59
C ALA A 51 1.83 -0.30 9.17
N TYR A 52 1.67 0.62 8.20
CA TYR A 52 0.36 0.96 7.68
C TYR A 52 -0.27 -0.20 6.88
N MET A 53 0.48 -0.87 6.01
CA MET A 53 -0.02 -2.05 5.28
C MET A 53 -0.45 -3.19 6.20
N ALA A 54 0.21 -3.38 7.35
CA ALA A 54 -0.16 -4.37 8.36
C ALA A 54 -1.55 -4.11 8.99
N THR A 55 -2.03 -2.86 8.95
CA THR A 55 -3.40 -2.53 9.41
C THR A 55 -4.48 -2.95 8.41
N MET A 56 -4.10 -3.28 7.16
CA MET A 56 -5.05 -3.60 6.10
C MET A 56 -5.46 -5.08 6.15
N PRO A 57 -6.77 -5.40 6.14
CA PRO A 57 -7.24 -6.79 6.13
C PRO A 57 -6.72 -7.60 4.94
N ALA A 58 -6.47 -6.94 3.81
CA ALA A 58 -5.97 -7.56 2.58
C ALA A 58 -4.59 -8.20 2.72
N TRP A 59 -3.77 -7.72 3.68
CA TRP A 59 -2.38 -8.16 3.86
C TRP A 59 -2.15 -8.93 5.17
N ARG A 60 -3.22 -9.29 5.87
CA ARG A 60 -3.13 -9.99 7.16
C ARG A 60 -2.39 -11.32 7.00
N GLY A 61 -1.31 -11.50 7.78
CA GLY A 61 -0.48 -12.71 7.73
C GLY A 61 0.53 -12.76 6.59
N HIS A 62 0.77 -11.64 5.88
CA HIS A 62 1.80 -11.58 4.85
C HIS A 62 3.21 -11.66 5.49
N PRO A 63 4.12 -12.53 5.02
CA PRO A 63 5.40 -12.82 5.68
C PRO A 63 6.34 -11.61 5.82
N ARG A 64 6.10 -10.54 5.04
CA ARG A 64 6.89 -9.29 5.08
C ARG A 64 6.33 -8.23 6.03
N LEU A 65 5.19 -8.49 6.67
CA LEU A 65 4.53 -7.58 7.60
C LEU A 65 4.53 -8.07 9.06
N GLY A 66 4.98 -9.31 9.31
CA GLY A 66 5.02 -9.93 10.64
C GLY A 66 3.96 -11.00 10.82
#